data_AF-A0A2A4VBM6-F1
#
_entry.id   AF-A0A2A4VBM6-F1
#
_cell.length_a   1.000
_cell.length_b   1.000
_cell.length_c   1.000
_cell.angle_alpha   90.00
_cell.angle_beta   90.00
_cell.angle_gamma   90.00
#
_symmetry.space_group_name_H-M   'P 1'
#
loop_
_entity.id
_entity.type
_entity.pdbx_description
1 polymer ?
#
loop_
_entity_poly.entity_id
_entity_poly.type
_entity_poly.pdbx_seq_one_letter_code
_entity_poly.pdbx_strand_id
1 'polypeptide(L)'
;MSNLAEFHNQVGNIETQYWDNTITYNEAKQRLKISSRDLRMEYSKEVPVDIMQETFCAFAELQIYAYRKEDITEATVLASLDEEAHRFFDSISSPEDIAQLIAPYKRKLGTQATFEDISLECGAPSMN
;
A
#
# COMPACT_ATOMS: atom_id res chain seq x y z
N MET A 1 -20.57 -3.64 -13.54
CA MET A 1 -19.91 -3.91 -12.24
C MET A 1 -19.05 -2.68 -11.95
N SER A 2 -18.89 -2.28 -10.69
CA SER A 2 -18.05 -1.11 -10.38
C SER A 2 -16.58 -1.45 -10.68
N ASN A 3 -15.85 -0.56 -11.34
CA ASN A 3 -14.44 -0.78 -11.69
C ASN A 3 -13.53 -0.87 -10.46
N LEU A 4 -14.01 -0.39 -9.30
CA LEU A 4 -13.39 -0.63 -8.00
C LEU A 4 -13.43 -2.12 -7.62
N ALA A 5 -14.54 -2.80 -7.86
CA ALA A 5 -14.66 -4.23 -7.58
C ALA A 5 -13.80 -5.08 -8.54
N GLU A 6 -13.61 -4.61 -9.78
CA GLU A 6 -12.67 -5.24 -10.71
C GLU A 6 -11.23 -5.02 -10.25
N PHE A 7 -10.88 -3.82 -9.80
CA PHE A 7 -9.58 -3.54 -9.19
C PHE A 7 -9.32 -4.44 -7.98
N HIS A 8 -10.28 -4.58 -7.05
CA HIS A 8 -10.16 -5.48 -5.89
C HIS A 8 -9.90 -6.93 -6.32
N ASN A 9 -10.62 -7.39 -7.34
CA ASN A 9 -10.45 -8.75 -7.85
C ASN A 9 -9.05 -8.94 -8.46
N GLN A 10 -8.59 -7.96 -9.25
CA GLN A 10 -7.25 -7.98 -9.85
C GLN A 10 -6.16 -7.98 -8.77
N VAL A 11 -6.26 -7.11 -7.77
CA VAL A 11 -5.34 -7.06 -6.63
C VAL A 11 -5.30 -8.40 -5.90
N GLY A 12 -6.46 -8.92 -5.48
CA GLY A 12 -6.52 -10.20 -4.75
C GLY A 12 -6.00 -11.38 -5.57
N ASN A 13 -6.20 -11.37 -6.89
CA ASN A 13 -5.64 -12.39 -7.78
C ASN A 13 -4.11 -12.26 -7.91
N ILE A 14 -3.57 -11.04 -8.00
CA ILE A 14 -2.12 -10.80 -8.02
C ILE A 14 -1.48 -11.27 -6.73
N GLU A 15 -2.08 -10.94 -5.58
CA GLU A 15 -1.62 -11.39 -4.26
C GLU A 15 -1.62 -12.91 -4.15
N THR A 16 -2.74 -13.56 -4.52
CA THR A 16 -2.85 -15.02 -4.50
C THR A 16 -1.80 -15.68 -5.38
N GLN A 17 -1.63 -15.21 -6.62
CA GLN A 17 -0.64 -15.76 -7.55
C GLN A 17 0.79 -15.57 -7.05
N TYR A 18 1.08 -14.48 -6.35
CA TYR A 18 2.40 -14.26 -5.77
C TYR A 18 2.61 -15.11 -4.50
N TRP A 19 1.60 -15.25 -3.65
CA TRP A 19 1.65 -16.10 -2.46
C TRP A 19 1.91 -17.56 -2.84
N ASP A 20 1.24 -18.05 -3.88
CA ASP A 20 1.37 -19.40 -4.41
C ASP A 20 2.59 -19.59 -5.35
N ASN A 21 3.48 -18.58 -5.44
CA ASN A 21 4.69 -18.58 -6.28
C ASN A 21 4.44 -18.81 -7.78
N THR A 22 3.22 -18.52 -8.26
CA THR A 22 2.87 -18.60 -9.67
C THR A 22 3.46 -17.45 -10.48
N ILE A 23 3.68 -16.30 -9.84
CA ILE A 23 4.37 -15.13 -10.42
C ILE A 23 5.47 -14.64 -9.49
N THR A 24 6.44 -13.92 -10.03
CA THR A 24 7.53 -13.30 -9.25
C THR A 24 7.08 -12.00 -8.58
N TYR A 25 7.79 -11.54 -7.55
CA TYR A 25 7.57 -10.23 -6.93
C TYR A 25 7.58 -9.08 -7.97
N ASN A 26 8.54 -9.09 -8.90
CA ASN A 26 8.64 -8.06 -9.93
C ASN A 26 7.41 -8.05 -10.84
N GLU A 27 6.90 -9.23 -11.19
CA GLU A 27 5.70 -9.37 -11.99
C GLU A 27 4.45 -8.89 -11.22
N ALA A 28 4.30 -9.30 -9.96
CA ALA A 28 3.23 -8.83 -9.09
C ALA A 28 3.23 -7.29 -8.97
N LYS A 29 4.41 -6.70 -8.74
CA LYS A 29 4.60 -5.26 -8.65
C LYS A 29 4.23 -4.53 -9.94
N GLN A 30 4.63 -5.06 -11.10
CA GLN A 30 4.28 -4.46 -12.39
C GLN A 30 2.78 -4.55 -12.66
N ARG A 31 2.14 -5.68 -12.36
CA ARG A 31 0.69 -5.85 -12.55
C ARG A 31 -0.10 -4.91 -11.64
N LEU A 32 0.27 -4.77 -10.37
CA LEU A 32 -0.34 -3.81 -9.45
C LEU A 32 -0.21 -2.36 -9.96
N LYS A 33 0.96 -1.99 -10.50
CA LYS A 33 1.16 -0.67 -11.11
C LYS A 33 0.25 -0.42 -12.32
N ILE A 34 0.04 -1.44 -13.15
CA ILE A 34 -0.86 -1.37 -14.31
C ILE A 34 -2.30 -1.22 -13.85
N SER A 35 -2.79 -2.11 -12.98
CA SER A 35 -4.15 -2.04 -12.43
C SER A 35 -4.45 -0.69 -11.77
N SER A 36 -3.48 -0.18 -10.99
CA SER A 36 -3.58 1.15 -10.38
C SER A 36 -3.68 2.26 -11.43
N ARG A 37 -2.83 2.23 -12.46
CA ARG A 37 -2.82 3.24 -13.53
C ARG A 37 -4.13 3.22 -14.31
N ASP A 38 -4.63 2.04 -14.64
CA ASP A 38 -5.85 1.88 -15.42
C ASP A 38 -7.05 2.41 -14.63
N LEU A 39 -7.11 2.14 -13.32
CA LEU A 39 -8.07 2.74 -12.41
C LEU A 39 -7.95 4.29 -12.40
N ARG A 40 -6.73 4.84 -12.29
CA ARG A 40 -6.52 6.31 -12.32
C ARG A 40 -6.94 6.96 -13.64
N MET A 41 -6.66 6.32 -14.78
CA MET A 41 -7.04 6.86 -16.10
C MET A 41 -8.56 6.97 -16.24
N GLU A 42 -9.30 6.05 -15.66
CA GLU A 42 -10.75 6.05 -15.71
C GLU A 42 -11.37 7.17 -14.86
N TYR A 43 -10.78 7.50 -13.72
CA TYR A 43 -11.25 8.60 -12.87
C TYR A 43 -11.02 10.01 -13.44
N SER A 44 -10.37 10.13 -14.63
CA SER A 44 -10.22 11.27 -15.58
C SER A 44 -9.96 12.70 -15.09
N LYS A 45 -10.26 13.05 -13.84
CA LYS A 45 -10.08 14.37 -13.21
C LYS A 45 -9.61 14.26 -11.78
N GLU A 46 -10.12 13.31 -10.98
CA GLU A 46 -9.75 13.14 -9.57
C GLU A 46 -9.99 11.70 -9.14
N VAL A 47 -8.93 11.06 -8.64
CA VAL A 47 -9.03 9.74 -8.01
C VAL A 47 -9.55 9.96 -6.59
N PRO A 48 -10.67 9.33 -6.19
CA PRO A 48 -11.15 9.38 -4.82
C PRO A 48 -10.07 8.95 -3.80
N VAL A 49 -10.04 9.61 -2.64
CA VAL A 49 -9.00 9.39 -1.61
C VAL A 49 -9.01 7.96 -1.07
N ASP A 50 -10.20 7.40 -0.88
CA ASP A 50 -10.42 6.00 -0.51
C ASP A 50 -9.77 5.03 -1.50
N ILE A 51 -9.87 5.31 -2.81
CA ILE A 51 -9.24 4.51 -3.85
C ILE A 51 -7.71 4.63 -3.82
N MET A 52 -7.18 5.83 -3.56
CA MET A 52 -5.74 6.04 -3.39
C MET A 52 -5.20 5.30 -2.17
N GLN A 53 -5.91 5.38 -1.04
CA GLN A 53 -5.59 4.65 0.19
C GLN A 53 -5.57 3.15 -0.04
N GLU A 54 -6.59 2.62 -0.68
CA GLU A 54 -6.68 1.19 -0.94
C GLU A 54 -5.56 0.70 -1.87
N THR A 55 -5.26 1.46 -2.92
CA THR A 55 -4.16 1.14 -3.83
C THR A 55 -2.81 1.12 -3.09
N PHE A 56 -2.60 2.09 -2.19
CA PHE A 56 -1.40 2.15 -1.37
C PHE A 56 -1.32 0.97 -0.39
N CYS A 57 -2.43 0.58 0.25
CA CYS A 57 -2.50 -0.57 1.14
C CYS A 57 -2.08 -1.86 0.42
N ALA A 58 -2.66 -2.15 -0.74
CA ALA A 58 -2.30 -3.33 -1.54
C ALA A 58 -0.80 -3.36 -1.91
N PHE A 59 -0.26 -2.21 -2.29
CA PHE A 59 1.18 -2.08 -2.56
C PHE A 59 2.01 -2.37 -1.31
N ALA A 60 1.60 -1.84 -0.15
CA ALA A 60 2.33 -2.01 1.09
C ALA A 60 2.34 -3.46 1.59
N GLU A 61 1.22 -4.16 1.47
CA GLU A 61 1.11 -5.57 1.86
C GLU A 61 1.98 -6.48 0.97
N LEU A 62 2.00 -6.23 -0.35
CA LEU A 62 2.91 -6.93 -1.27
C LEU A 62 4.37 -6.76 -0.84
N GLN A 63 4.78 -5.54 -0.50
CA GLN A 63 6.17 -5.23 -0.12
C GLN A 63 6.59 -5.94 1.18
N ILE A 64 5.72 -5.91 2.19
CA ILE A 64 5.97 -6.60 3.46
C ILE A 64 6.09 -8.12 3.23
N TYR A 65 5.22 -8.67 2.39
CA TYR A 65 5.27 -10.10 2.09
C TYR A 65 6.56 -10.47 1.34
N ALA A 66 6.98 -9.66 0.37
CA ALA A 66 8.24 -9.86 -0.34
C ALA A 66 9.46 -9.80 0.57
N TYR A 67 9.45 -8.89 1.54
CA TYR A 67 10.48 -8.85 2.59
C TYR A 67 10.49 -10.14 3.44
N ARG A 68 9.31 -10.64 3.85
CA ARG A 68 9.20 -11.90 4.62
C ARG A 68 9.66 -13.14 3.84
N LYS A 69 9.56 -13.10 2.51
CA LYS A 69 10.11 -14.14 1.61
C LYS A 69 11.60 -13.95 1.30
N GLU A 70 12.24 -12.92 1.85
CA GLU A 70 13.63 -12.54 1.56
C GLU A 70 13.89 -12.16 0.09
N ASP A 71 12.83 -11.84 -0.67
CA ASP A 71 12.94 -11.39 -2.07
C ASP A 71 13.52 -9.96 -2.17
N ILE A 72 13.31 -9.15 -1.13
CA ILE A 72 13.77 -7.76 -1.02
C ILE A 72 14.21 -7.44 0.41
N THR A 73 14.97 -6.36 0.58
CA THR A 73 15.44 -5.91 1.89
C THR A 73 14.47 -4.96 2.58
N GLU A 74 14.57 -4.85 3.91
CA GLU A 74 13.81 -3.88 4.70
C GLU A 74 13.99 -2.45 4.18
N ALA A 75 15.24 -2.05 3.89
CA ALA A 75 15.53 -0.73 3.32
C ALA A 75 14.83 -0.50 1.98
N THR A 76 14.74 -1.53 1.14
CA THR A 76 14.01 -1.49 -0.13
C THR A 76 12.52 -1.29 0.09
N VAL A 77 11.93 -1.97 1.09
CA VAL A 77 10.52 -1.78 1.44
C VAL A 77 10.27 -0.35 1.90
N LEU A 78 11.06 0.13 2.87
CA LEU A 78 10.88 1.45 3.46
C LEU A 78 10.98 2.57 2.41
N ALA A 79 12.02 2.53 1.57
CA ALA A 79 12.17 3.49 0.47
C ALA A 79 10.98 3.42 -0.50
N SER A 80 10.55 2.21 -0.85
CA SER A 80 9.46 2.04 -1.81
C SER A 80 8.08 2.45 -1.25
N LEU A 81 7.85 2.28 0.05
CA LEU A 81 6.62 2.74 0.72
C LEU A 81 6.58 4.27 0.77
N ASP A 82 7.71 4.89 1.11
CA ASP A 82 7.86 6.34 1.17
C ASP A 82 7.61 6.97 -0.21
N GLU A 83 8.29 6.48 -1.25
CA GLU A 83 8.13 6.95 -2.63
C GLU A 83 6.68 6.85 -3.13
N GLU A 84 6.02 5.70 -2.94
CA GLU A 84 4.64 5.56 -3.41
C GLU A 84 3.68 6.39 -2.56
N ALA A 85 3.84 6.46 -1.23
CA ALA A 85 2.97 7.30 -0.40
C ALA A 85 3.03 8.78 -0.84
N HIS A 86 4.22 9.32 -1.06
CA HIS A 86 4.41 10.65 -1.62
C HIS A 86 3.74 10.80 -2.99
N ARG A 87 3.89 9.80 -3.86
CA ARG A 87 3.25 9.79 -5.19
C ARG A 87 1.72 9.73 -5.15
N PHE A 88 1.12 9.14 -4.12
CA PHE A 88 -0.33 9.06 -3.97
C PHE A 88 -0.91 10.28 -3.26
N PHE A 89 -0.21 10.84 -2.27
CA PHE A 89 -0.83 11.75 -1.29
C PHE A 89 -0.20 13.15 -1.22
N ASP A 90 0.95 13.42 -1.85
CA ASP A 90 1.63 14.73 -1.73
C ASP A 90 0.77 15.93 -2.13
N SER A 91 -0.16 15.74 -3.07
CA SER A 91 -1.03 16.82 -3.53
C SER A 91 -2.23 17.08 -2.61
N ILE A 92 -2.47 16.23 -1.62
CA ILE A 92 -3.71 16.24 -0.81
C ILE A 92 -3.50 16.01 0.69
N SER A 93 -2.28 15.70 1.13
CA SER A 93 -1.97 15.37 2.52
C SER A 93 -0.67 16.04 2.95
N SER A 94 -0.55 16.36 4.24
CA SER A 94 0.70 16.90 4.77
C SER A 94 1.77 15.81 4.88
N PRO A 95 3.07 16.16 4.95
CA PRO A 95 4.13 15.19 5.21
C PRO A 95 3.91 14.37 6.49
N GLU A 96 3.29 14.98 7.51
CA GLU A 96 2.95 14.32 8.77
C GLU A 96 1.85 13.25 8.57
N ASP A 97 0.81 13.57 7.81
CA ASP A 97 -0.26 12.61 7.49
C ASP A 97 0.28 11.43 6.67
N ILE A 98 1.20 11.69 5.73
CA ILE A 98 1.87 10.66 4.94
C ILE A 98 2.72 9.75 5.84
N ALA A 99 3.46 10.32 6.79
CA ALA A 99 4.22 9.54 7.76
C ALA A 99 3.32 8.64 8.61
N GLN A 100 2.16 9.13 9.05
CA GLN A 100 1.17 8.36 9.80
C GLN A 100 0.57 7.21 8.96
N LEU A 101 0.37 7.39 7.65
CA LEU A 101 -0.08 6.33 6.76
C LEU A 101 0.95 5.19 6.64
N ILE A 102 2.25 5.51 6.66
CA ILE A 102 3.33 4.52 6.50
C ILE A 102 3.67 3.82 7.84
N ALA A 103 3.50 4.51 8.97
CA ALA A 103 3.78 4.01 10.33
C ALA A 103 3.34 2.56 10.63
N PRO A 104 2.08 2.13 10.36
CA PRO A 104 1.67 0.76 10.65
C PRO A 104 2.48 -0.28 9.86
N TYR A 105 2.92 0.04 8.64
CA TYR A 105 3.71 -0.86 7.80
C TYR A 105 5.16 -0.95 8.27
N LYS A 106 5.74 0.15 8.74
CA LYS A 106 7.03 0.17 9.44
C LYS A 106 7.01 -0.79 10.63
N ARG A 107 5.99 -0.70 11.49
CA ARG A 107 5.84 -1.62 12.64
C ARG A 107 5.74 -3.09 12.20
N LYS A 108 5.01 -3.39 11.12
CA LYS A 108 4.89 -4.76 10.57
C LYS A 108 6.22 -5.35 10.07
N LEU A 109 7.21 -4.52 9.75
CA LEU A 109 8.57 -4.93 9.35
C LEU A 109 9.50 -5.18 10.55
N GLY A 110 9.08 -4.83 11.77
CA GLY A 110 9.94 -4.92 12.96
C GLY A 110 10.92 -3.76 13.11
N THR A 111 10.75 -2.66 12.33
CA THR A 111 11.47 -1.42 12.60
C THR A 111 11.13 -0.92 14.00
N GLN A 112 12.13 -0.40 14.71
CA GLN A 112 11.96 0.15 16.04
C GLN A 112 10.97 1.33 15.94
N ALA A 113 9.81 1.19 16.58
CA ALA A 113 8.83 2.26 16.68
C ALA A 113 9.53 3.52 17.20
N THR A 114 9.52 4.61 16.43
CA THR A 114 10.01 5.89 16.95
C THR A 114 8.99 6.40 17.97
N PHE A 115 9.37 7.35 18.83
CA PHE A 115 8.48 7.90 19.86
C PHE A 115 7.18 8.50 19.25
N GLU A 116 7.20 8.83 17.95
CA GLU A 116 6.06 9.33 17.17
C GLU A 116 5.04 8.21 16.82
N ASP A 117 5.47 6.94 16.80
CA ASP A 117 4.64 5.78 16.45
C ASP A 117 3.73 5.32 17.60
N ILE A 118 3.97 5.76 18.84
CA ILE A 118 3.30 5.23 20.04
C ILE A 118 1.97 5.95 20.33
N SER A 119 1.68 7.08 19.66
CA SER A 119 0.50 7.91 19.99
C SER A 119 -0.79 7.55 19.26
N LEU A 120 -0.76 6.63 18.29
CA LEU A 120 -1.93 6.30 17.46
C LEU A 120 -2.07 4.78 17.31
N GLU A 121 -2.50 4.13 18.40
CA GLU A 121 -3.36 2.96 18.23
C GLU A 121 -4.62 3.45 17.52
N CYS A 122 -4.91 2.88 16.35
CA CYS A 122 -6.16 3.09 15.63
C CYS A 122 -7.31 3.00 16.63
N GLY A 123 -8.05 4.10 16.79
CA GLY A 123 -9.24 4.14 17.60
C GLY A 123 -10.17 2.99 17.22
N ALA A 124 -10.27 2.00 18.12
CA ALA A 124 -11.50 1.26 18.24
C ALA A 124 -12.62 2.31 18.43
N PRO A 125 -13.78 2.17 17.76
CA PRO A 125 -14.89 3.05 18.04
C PRO A 125 -15.22 2.91 19.52
N SER A 126 -15.02 3.99 20.28
CA SER A 126 -15.50 4.09 21.66
C SER A 126 -17.02 4.03 21.58
N MET A 127 -17.60 2.87 21.89
CA MET A 127 -19.03 2.77 22.15
C MET A 127 -19.30 3.49 23.48
N ASN A 128 -19.94 4.65 23.38
CA ASN A 128 -20.84 5.17 24.42
C ASN A 128 -22.00 5.89 23.74
#